data_AF-A0A9J6PVZ5-F1
#
_entry.id   AF-A0A9J6PVZ5-F1
#
_cell.length_a   1.000
_cell.length_b   1.000
_cell.length_c   1.000
_cell.angle_alpha   90.00
_cell.angle_beta   90.00
_cell.angle_gamma   90.00
#
_symmetry.space_group_name_H-M   'P 1'
#
loop_
_entity.id
_entity.type
_entity.pdbx_description
1 polymer ?
#
loop_
_entity_poly.entity_id
_entity_poly.type
_entity_poly.pdbx_seq_one_letter_code
_entity_poly.pdbx_strand_id
1 'polypeptide(L)'
;MSKRSDIIDGRDASTAKYGIVYTEVLGWVDLGHAQGTDIRTLLGLMAQGESSGKEFYDIRYSQGMTSPFGLLRPVSKAEALKRWDYYGEIGSWKNETFLPLLFPDPEKFPHSRPRKGLLPPFMRTVVPYNDFLSGNVILPQHDGSFVILGAGNGRMGL
;
A
#
# COMPACT_ATOMS: atom_id res chain seq x y z
N MET A 1 13.91 7.66 7.30
CA MET A 1 14.05 8.19 5.93
C MET A 1 14.91 7.20 5.17
N SER A 2 14.46 6.76 3.99
CA SER A 2 15.14 5.81 3.12
C SER A 2 16.53 6.28 2.72
N LYS A 3 17.55 5.41 2.80
CA LYS A 3 18.93 5.72 2.40
C LYS A 3 19.36 4.89 1.20
N ARG A 4 20.32 5.41 0.43
CA ARG A 4 20.97 4.67 -0.67
C ARG A 4 21.56 3.32 -0.22
N SER A 5 22.08 3.27 1.01
CA SER A 5 22.64 2.06 1.62
C SER A 5 21.61 0.94 1.83
N ASP A 6 20.34 1.31 1.93
CA ASP A 6 19.25 0.38 2.21
C ASP A 6 18.79 -0.34 0.93
N ILE A 7 19.31 0.04 -0.25
CA ILE A 7 19.01 -0.59 -1.52
C ILE A 7 19.65 -1.98 -1.56
N ILE A 8 18.82 -3.00 -1.80
CA ILE A 8 19.24 -4.40 -1.93
C ILE A 8 18.97 -4.92 -3.35
N ASP A 9 19.44 -6.13 -3.65
CA ASP A 9 19.16 -6.76 -4.94
C ASP A 9 17.70 -7.23 -4.99
N GLY A 10 17.04 -7.01 -6.12
CA GLY A 10 15.66 -7.42 -6.33
C GLY A 10 15.42 -8.92 -6.16
N ARG A 11 16.45 -9.76 -6.33
CA ARG A 11 16.38 -11.21 -6.07
C ARG A 11 16.15 -11.53 -4.59
N ASP A 12 16.65 -10.67 -3.71
CA ASP A 12 16.54 -10.84 -2.26
C ASP A 12 15.23 -10.26 -1.71
N ALA A 13 14.43 -9.57 -2.55
CA ALA A 13 13.22 -8.86 -2.13
C ALA A 13 12.18 -9.75 -1.46
N SER A 14 12.10 -11.03 -1.86
CA SER A 14 11.10 -11.97 -1.35
C SER A 14 11.42 -12.53 0.05
N THR A 15 12.69 -12.46 0.47
CA THR A 15 13.18 -13.04 1.72
C THR A 15 13.70 -11.99 2.70
N ALA A 16 14.03 -10.79 2.21
CA ALA A 16 14.54 -9.71 3.04
C ALA A 16 13.46 -9.12 3.97
N LYS A 17 13.83 -8.96 5.24
CA LYS A 17 12.97 -8.33 6.27
C LYS A 17 12.97 -6.80 6.23
N TYR A 18 13.86 -6.19 5.47
CA TYR A 18 14.00 -4.74 5.38
C TYR A 18 14.79 -4.43 4.11
N GLY A 19 14.80 -3.15 3.75
CA GLY A 19 15.52 -2.66 2.58
C GLY A 19 14.58 -2.10 1.54
N ILE A 20 15.19 -1.58 0.48
CA ILE A 20 14.52 -0.87 -0.59
C ILE A 20 14.86 -1.57 -1.89
N VAL A 21 13.84 -1.82 -2.70
CA VAL A 21 14.00 -2.39 -4.02
C VAL A 21 13.27 -1.53 -5.05
N TYR A 22 13.81 -1.52 -6.27
CA TYR A 22 13.12 -0.96 -7.41
C TYR A 22 12.44 -2.08 -8.20
N THR A 23 11.22 -1.83 -8.62
CA THR A 23 10.41 -2.74 -9.43
C THR A 23 9.97 -2.03 -10.71
N GLU A 24 9.97 -2.72 -11.83
CA GLU A 24 9.55 -2.11 -13.10
C GLU A 24 8.04 -1.82 -13.15
N VAL A 25 7.29 -2.40 -12.21
CA VAL A 25 5.82 -2.32 -12.17
C VAL A 25 5.30 -1.31 -11.14
N LEU A 26 5.91 -1.22 -9.95
CA LEU A 26 5.46 -0.33 -8.89
C LEU A 26 6.40 0.83 -8.60
N GLY A 27 7.61 0.81 -9.16
CA GLY A 27 8.68 1.72 -8.80
C GLY A 27 9.34 1.28 -7.51
N TRP A 28 9.71 2.25 -6.68
CA TRP A 28 10.38 2.00 -5.40
C TRP A 28 9.43 1.40 -4.36
N VAL A 29 9.88 0.34 -3.69
CA VAL A 29 9.14 -0.37 -2.64
C VAL A 29 10.01 -0.48 -1.39
N ASP A 30 9.45 -0.07 -0.25
CA ASP A 30 10.04 -0.28 1.07
C ASP A 30 9.59 -1.62 1.65
N LEU A 31 10.53 -2.55 1.80
CA LEU A 31 10.25 -3.91 2.28
C LEU A 31 9.99 -3.96 3.79
N GLY A 32 10.37 -2.95 4.56
CA GLY A 32 9.99 -2.84 5.97
C GLY A 32 8.49 -2.61 6.15
N HIS A 33 7.85 -1.98 5.16
CA HIS A 33 6.41 -1.71 5.16
C HIS A 33 5.60 -2.68 4.29
N ALA A 34 6.22 -3.36 3.31
CA ALA A 34 5.50 -4.15 2.33
C ALA A 34 5.20 -5.62 2.73
N GLN A 35 5.67 -6.15 3.87
CA GLN A 35 5.68 -7.63 4.06
C GLN A 35 4.33 -8.34 4.14
N GLY A 36 3.26 -7.64 4.49
CA GLY A 36 1.94 -8.26 4.63
C GLY A 36 1.80 -9.19 5.85
N THR A 37 2.74 -9.16 6.79
CA THR A 37 2.53 -9.70 8.16
C THR A 37 1.29 -9.09 8.80
N ASP A 38 1.13 -7.80 8.57
CA ASP A 38 0.14 -6.91 9.10
C ASP A 38 -1.29 -7.31 8.73
N ILE A 39 -1.53 -7.63 7.45
CA ILE A 39 -2.86 -8.06 6.98
C ILE A 39 -3.23 -9.45 7.51
N ARG A 40 -2.24 -10.35 7.71
CA ARG A 40 -2.50 -11.67 8.29
C ARG A 40 -2.91 -11.55 9.76
N THR A 41 -2.22 -10.70 10.50
CA THR A 41 -2.59 -10.36 11.88
C THR A 41 -3.97 -9.73 11.93
N LEU A 42 -4.29 -8.80 11.02
CA LEU A 42 -5.61 -8.19 10.90
C LEU A 42 -6.73 -9.22 10.73
N LEU A 43 -6.59 -10.10 9.74
CA LEU A 43 -7.60 -11.11 9.45
C LEU A 43 -7.79 -12.06 10.64
N GLY A 44 -6.71 -12.37 11.37
CA GLY A 44 -6.78 -13.11 12.63
C GLY A 44 -7.57 -12.35 13.71
N LEU A 45 -7.32 -11.05 13.89
CA LEU A 45 -8.06 -10.21 14.83
C LEU A 45 -9.54 -10.10 14.48
N MET A 46 -9.87 -9.95 13.19
CA MET A 46 -11.25 -9.97 12.69
C MET A 46 -11.93 -11.30 13.01
N ALA A 47 -11.32 -12.43 12.66
CA ALA A 47 -11.88 -13.75 12.94
C ALA A 47 -12.10 -13.98 14.44
N GLN A 48 -11.17 -13.53 15.29
CA GLN A 48 -11.30 -13.62 16.74
C GLN A 48 -12.44 -12.73 17.25
N GLY A 49 -12.55 -11.50 16.76
CA GLY A 49 -13.60 -10.55 17.11
C GLY A 49 -14.99 -11.08 16.77
N GLU A 50 -15.18 -11.56 15.54
CA GLU A 50 -16.42 -12.20 15.09
C GLU A 50 -16.79 -13.43 15.94
N SER A 51 -15.80 -14.21 16.37
CA SER A 51 -16.02 -15.38 17.24
C SER A 51 -16.28 -15.04 18.72
N SER A 52 -16.11 -13.78 19.13
CA SER A 52 -16.07 -13.40 20.55
C SER A 52 -17.45 -13.31 21.22
N GLY A 53 -18.53 -13.28 20.43
CA GLY A 53 -19.91 -13.10 20.91
C GLY A 53 -20.19 -11.71 21.49
N LYS A 54 -19.25 -10.76 21.38
CA LYS A 54 -19.45 -9.36 21.75
C LYS A 54 -20.15 -8.62 20.63
N GLU A 55 -20.99 -7.65 21.00
CA GLU A 55 -21.71 -6.79 20.06
C GLU A 55 -20.76 -5.97 19.16
N PHE A 56 -19.59 -5.58 19.70
CA PHE A 56 -18.55 -4.85 18.97
C PHE A 56 -17.15 -5.34 19.36
N TYR A 57 -16.18 -5.14 18.44
CA TYR A 57 -14.76 -5.41 18.68
C TYR A 57 -13.88 -4.43 17.93
N ASP A 58 -12.74 -4.07 18.54
CA ASP A 58 -11.78 -3.14 17.94
C ASP A 58 -10.84 -3.86 16.98
N ILE A 59 -10.65 -3.25 15.80
CA ILE A 59 -9.66 -3.70 14.82
C ILE A 59 -8.63 -2.59 14.64
N ARG A 60 -7.35 -2.90 14.89
CA ARG A 60 -6.23 -2.04 14.44
C ARG A 60 -5.71 -2.55 13.10
N TYR A 61 -5.78 -1.68 12.10
CA TYR A 61 -5.36 -1.98 10.74
C TYR A 61 -3.97 -1.42 10.42
N SER A 62 -3.13 -2.27 9.80
CA SER A 62 -1.98 -1.85 9.02
C SER A 62 -1.90 -2.65 7.71
N GLN A 63 -1.37 -2.00 6.67
CA GLN A 63 -1.37 -2.50 5.29
C GLN A 63 0.00 -3.06 4.90
N GLY A 64 0.01 -4.19 4.17
CA GLY A 64 1.20 -4.71 3.49
C GLY A 64 0.88 -5.22 2.08
N MET A 65 1.91 -5.48 1.26
CA MET A 65 1.79 -5.83 -0.16
C MET A 65 2.62 -7.06 -0.52
N THR A 66 1.98 -8.12 -1.00
CA THR A 66 2.72 -9.30 -1.51
C THR A 66 2.99 -9.18 -3.01
N SER A 67 4.04 -9.85 -3.50
CA SER A 67 4.36 -10.01 -4.92
C SER A 67 4.01 -11.43 -5.37
N PRO A 68 2.83 -11.68 -5.96
CA PRO A 68 2.51 -12.98 -6.51
C PRO A 68 3.40 -13.26 -7.72
N PHE A 69 4.00 -14.45 -7.80
CA PHE A 69 4.62 -15.00 -9.02
C PHE A 69 5.65 -14.11 -9.73
N GLY A 70 6.35 -13.24 -9.00
CA GLY A 70 7.34 -12.33 -9.58
C GLY A 70 6.76 -11.23 -10.48
N LEU A 71 5.43 -11.00 -10.43
CA LEU A 71 4.72 -10.05 -11.29
C LEU A 71 5.21 -8.61 -11.15
N LEU A 72 5.86 -8.27 -10.04
CA LEU A 72 6.38 -6.92 -9.80
C LEU A 72 7.68 -6.61 -10.55
N ARG A 73 8.41 -7.63 -11.04
CA ARG A 73 9.68 -7.47 -11.79
C ARG A 73 10.71 -6.61 -11.04
N PRO A 74 11.22 -7.08 -9.88
CA PRO A 74 12.27 -6.37 -9.17
C PRO A 74 13.58 -6.41 -9.99
N VAL A 75 14.31 -5.30 -10.01
CA VAL A 75 15.56 -5.18 -10.77
C VAL A 75 16.78 -5.49 -9.90
N SER A 76 17.95 -5.70 -10.52
CA SER A 76 19.20 -5.89 -9.78
C SER A 76 19.56 -4.65 -8.96
N LYS A 77 20.41 -4.82 -7.93
CA LYS A 77 20.89 -3.70 -7.11
C LYS A 77 21.54 -2.60 -7.95
N ALA A 78 22.35 -2.99 -8.95
CA ALA A 78 23.00 -2.04 -9.86
C ALA A 78 21.99 -1.20 -10.65
N GLU A 79 20.94 -1.83 -11.20
CA GLU A 79 19.89 -1.15 -11.95
C GLU A 79 19.04 -0.21 -11.07
N ALA A 80 18.82 -0.59 -9.81
CA ALA A 80 18.17 0.28 -8.82
C ALA A 80 19.05 1.49 -8.49
N LEU A 81 20.36 1.27 -8.26
CA LEU A 81 21.31 2.33 -7.95
C LEU A 81 21.44 3.35 -9.08
N LYS A 82 21.43 2.94 -10.35
CA LYS A 82 21.41 3.87 -11.50
C LYS A 82 20.28 4.91 -11.39
N ARG A 83 19.07 4.46 -11.02
CA ARG A 83 17.91 5.34 -10.85
C ARG A 83 18.05 6.23 -9.63
N TRP A 84 18.53 5.68 -8.52
CA TRP A 84 18.77 6.47 -7.31
C TRP A 84 19.79 7.59 -7.57
N ASP A 85 20.91 7.26 -8.22
CA ASP A 85 22.01 8.20 -8.44
C ASP A 85 21.64 9.29 -9.45
N TYR A 86 20.73 9.01 -10.38
CA TYR A 86 20.24 9.99 -11.35
C TYR A 86 19.08 10.86 -10.82
N TYR A 87 18.06 10.25 -10.20
CA TYR A 87 16.85 10.96 -9.76
C TYR A 87 16.89 11.48 -8.32
N GLY A 88 17.88 11.02 -7.54
CA GLY A 88 18.08 11.41 -6.14
C GLY A 88 17.27 10.59 -5.14
N GLU A 89 17.32 11.04 -3.89
CA GLU A 89 16.73 10.32 -2.76
C GLU A 89 15.19 10.22 -2.87
N ILE A 90 14.66 9.02 -2.65
CA ILE A 90 13.21 8.73 -2.73
C ILE A 90 12.40 9.56 -1.74
N GLY A 91 13.00 10.01 -0.63
CA GLY A 91 12.35 10.87 0.35
C GLY A 91 11.76 12.15 -0.27
N SER A 92 12.37 12.66 -1.34
CA SER A 92 11.90 13.81 -2.12
C SER A 92 10.77 13.49 -3.12
N TRP A 93 10.44 12.20 -3.27
CA TRP A 93 9.51 11.66 -4.27
C TRP A 93 8.31 10.95 -3.64
N LYS A 94 7.80 11.48 -2.52
CA LYS A 94 6.61 10.91 -1.85
C LYS A 94 5.43 10.80 -2.83
N ASN A 95 4.84 9.61 -2.88
CA ASN A 95 3.71 9.31 -3.74
C ASN A 95 2.43 9.24 -2.92
N GLU A 96 1.56 10.24 -3.06
CA GLU A 96 0.28 10.34 -2.34
C GLU A 96 -0.91 9.78 -3.12
N THR A 97 -0.65 9.17 -4.28
CA THR A 97 -1.68 8.60 -5.15
C THR A 97 -1.63 7.08 -5.13
N PHE A 98 -2.75 6.43 -5.46
CA PHE A 98 -2.78 4.97 -5.67
C PHE A 98 -2.10 4.50 -6.96
N LEU A 99 -1.53 5.41 -7.76
CA LEU A 99 -0.78 5.06 -8.97
C LEU A 99 0.70 4.91 -8.66
N PRO A 100 1.38 3.85 -9.13
CA PRO A 100 2.81 3.69 -8.93
C PRO A 100 3.60 4.84 -9.57
N LEU A 101 4.70 5.27 -8.94
CA LEU A 101 5.59 6.28 -9.49
C LEU A 101 6.82 5.57 -10.08
N LEU A 102 6.92 5.57 -11.40
CA LEU A 102 7.95 4.87 -12.16
C LEU A 102 9.10 5.79 -12.52
N PHE A 103 10.32 5.27 -12.41
CA PHE A 103 11.58 5.95 -12.71
C PHE A 103 12.22 5.27 -13.93
N PRO A 104 12.13 5.88 -15.12
CA PRO A 104 12.73 5.37 -16.34
C PRO A 104 14.22 5.06 -16.15
N ASP A 105 14.74 4.10 -16.92
CA ASP A 105 16.19 3.88 -16.96
C ASP A 105 16.88 5.12 -17.57
N PRO A 106 17.74 5.84 -16.83
CA PRO A 106 18.33 7.08 -17.32
C PRO A 106 19.33 6.87 -18.47
N GLU A 107 19.91 5.68 -18.60
CA GLU A 107 20.83 5.38 -19.70
C GLU A 107 20.06 5.10 -21.00
N LYS A 108 18.90 4.44 -20.90
CA LYS A 108 18.05 4.13 -22.06
C LYS A 108 17.13 5.28 -22.45
N PHE A 109 16.69 6.07 -21.47
CA PHE A 109 15.70 7.12 -21.64
C PHE A 109 16.16 8.43 -20.97
N PRO A 110 17.25 9.05 -21.44
CA PRO A 110 17.96 10.13 -20.75
C PRO A 110 17.16 11.42 -20.55
N HIS A 111 16.07 11.61 -21.30
CA HIS A 111 15.20 12.79 -21.19
C HIS A 111 13.86 12.48 -20.51
N SER A 112 13.66 11.24 -20.05
CA SER A 112 12.40 10.83 -19.44
C SER A 112 12.36 11.20 -17.96
N ARG A 113 11.24 11.78 -17.55
CA ARG A 113 10.95 12.13 -16.16
C ARG A 113 10.19 11.01 -15.45
N PRO A 114 10.24 10.96 -14.11
CA PRO A 114 9.39 10.07 -13.34
C PRO A 114 7.91 10.29 -13.70
N ARG A 115 7.15 9.20 -13.83
CA ARG A 115 5.75 9.25 -14.29
C ARG A 115 4.87 8.29 -13.51
N LYS A 116 3.58 8.60 -13.45
CA LYS A 116 2.58 7.66 -12.91
C LYS A 116 2.39 6.48 -13.87
N GLY A 117 2.44 5.27 -13.31
CA GLY A 117 2.09 4.03 -14.02
C GLY A 117 0.64 3.63 -13.74
N LEU A 118 0.24 2.50 -14.30
CA LEU A 118 -1.04 1.85 -13.99
C LEU A 118 -0.78 0.71 -13.01
N LEU A 119 -1.64 0.55 -12.00
CA LEU A 119 -1.61 -0.63 -11.17
C LEU A 119 -1.97 -1.88 -12.00
N PRO A 120 -1.23 -2.99 -11.85
CA PRO A 120 -1.60 -4.25 -12.47
C PRO A 120 -3.03 -4.66 -12.11
N PRO A 121 -3.76 -5.34 -13.01
CA PRO A 121 -5.13 -5.80 -12.73
C PRO A 121 -5.28 -6.55 -11.40
N PHE A 122 -4.34 -7.44 -11.06
CA PHE A 122 -4.41 -8.21 -9.81
C PHE A 122 -4.31 -7.36 -8.53
N MET A 123 -3.71 -6.16 -8.62
CA MET A 123 -3.65 -5.19 -7.51
C MET A 123 -4.84 -4.23 -7.49
N ARG A 124 -5.75 -4.34 -8.46
CA ARG A 124 -7.01 -3.58 -8.54
C ARG A 124 -8.23 -4.41 -8.13
N THR A 125 -8.00 -5.60 -7.58
CA THR A 125 -9.07 -6.53 -7.18
C THR A 125 -9.89 -6.00 -6.01
N VAL A 126 -9.26 -5.25 -5.10
CA VAL A 126 -9.95 -4.52 -4.02
C VAL A 126 -9.93 -3.04 -4.41
N VAL A 127 -11.12 -2.48 -4.64
CA VAL A 127 -11.29 -1.05 -4.86
C VAL A 127 -11.76 -0.39 -3.55
N PRO A 128 -11.33 0.85 -3.27
CA PRO A 128 -11.89 1.60 -2.15
C PRO A 128 -13.41 1.61 -2.26
N TYR A 129 -14.07 1.34 -1.14
CA TYR A 129 -15.50 1.50 -1.03
C TYR A 129 -15.87 2.94 -1.40
N ASN A 130 -16.87 3.13 -2.26
CA ASN A 130 -17.23 4.45 -2.80
C ASN A 130 -18.72 4.79 -2.64
N ASP A 131 -19.53 3.86 -2.17
CA ASP A 131 -20.97 4.04 -1.99
C ASP A 131 -21.32 4.52 -0.58
N PHE A 132 -20.74 5.65 -0.19
CA PHE A 132 -20.97 6.24 1.13
C PHE A 132 -22.36 6.88 1.28
N LEU A 133 -23.14 7.00 0.20
CA LEU A 133 -24.41 7.74 0.20
C LEU A 133 -25.64 6.82 0.13
N SER A 134 -25.49 5.50 0.12
CA SER A 134 -26.63 4.58 0.07
C SER A 134 -27.24 4.26 1.43
N GLY A 135 -26.72 4.80 2.54
CA GLY A 135 -27.23 4.51 3.88
C GLY A 135 -26.69 3.21 4.49
N ASN A 136 -25.77 2.52 3.82
CA ASN A 136 -25.18 1.26 4.29
C ASN A 136 -23.85 1.44 5.04
N VAL A 137 -23.38 2.68 5.23
CA VAL A 137 -22.18 3.00 6.01
C VAL A 137 -22.58 3.62 7.34
N ILE A 138 -22.14 3.00 8.43
CA ILE A 138 -22.33 3.46 9.80
C ILE A 138 -20.97 3.86 10.37
N LEU A 139 -20.84 5.10 10.81
CA LEU A 139 -19.63 5.62 11.44
C LEU A 139 -19.87 5.79 12.94
N PRO A 140 -19.26 4.97 13.80
CA PRO A 140 -19.35 5.16 15.26
C PRO A 140 -18.58 6.41 15.70
N GLN A 141 -19.13 7.13 16.67
CA GLN A 141 -18.49 8.27 17.33
C GLN A 141 -18.01 7.87 18.73
N HIS A 142 -17.04 8.62 19.26
CA HIS A 142 -16.46 8.36 20.58
C HIS A 142 -17.44 8.57 21.75
N ASP A 143 -18.55 9.28 21.53
CA ASP A 143 -19.60 9.53 22.54
C ASP A 143 -20.66 8.43 22.60
N GLY A 144 -20.50 7.35 21.83
CA GLY A 144 -21.46 6.24 21.74
C GLY A 144 -22.59 6.45 20.74
N SER A 145 -22.60 7.58 20.02
CA SER A 145 -23.52 7.80 18.89
C SER A 145 -22.94 7.25 17.58
N PHE A 146 -23.76 7.21 16.52
CA PHE A 146 -23.31 6.81 15.18
C PHE A 146 -23.91 7.73 14.11
N VAL A 147 -23.20 7.86 12.99
CA VAL A 147 -23.66 8.58 11.80
C VAL A 147 -23.88 7.59 10.68
N ILE A 148 -25.08 7.58 10.12
CA ILE A 148 -25.38 6.83 8.89
C ILE A 148 -25.17 7.79 7.72
N LEU A 149 -24.17 7.51 6.89
CA LEU A 149 -23.92 8.31 5.69
C LEU A 149 -24.93 7.93 4.60
N GLY A 150 -25.60 8.93 4.02
CA GLY A 150 -26.54 8.69 2.92
C GLY A 150 -27.99 8.40 3.33
N ALA A 151 -28.26 8.15 4.60
CA ALA A 151 -29.63 8.14 5.10
C ALA A 151 -30.15 9.58 5.11
N GLY A 152 -31.06 9.90 4.19
CA GLY A 152 -31.79 11.17 4.22
C GLY A 152 -32.45 11.34 5.58
N ASN A 153 -31.98 12.32 6.36
CA ASN A 153 -32.56 12.82 7.62
C ASN A 153 -33.42 11.81 8.39
N GLY A 154 -32.77 10.86 9.06
CA GLY A 154 -33.40 9.99 10.03
C GLY A 154 -32.54 9.88 11.27
N ARG A 155 -32.57 10.90 12.15
CA ARG A 155 -32.12 10.73 13.53
C ARG A 155 -33.02 9.70 14.20
N MET A 156 -32.62 8.43 14.21
CA MET A 156 -33.12 7.46 15.19
C MET A 156 -32.16 7.52 16.39
N GLY A 157 -32.56 8.30 17.40
CA GLY A 157 -32.05 8.14 18.75
C GLY A 157 -32.66 6.88 19.37
N LEU A 158 -31.95 6.32 20.35
CA LEU A 158 -32.55 5.47 21.38
C LEU A 158 -33.44 6.32 22.30
#